data_AF-A0A2V2VNR5-F1
#
_entry.id   AF-A0A2V2VNR5-F1
#
_cell.length_a   1.000
_cell.length_b   1.000
_cell.length_c   1.000
_cell.angle_alpha   90.00
_cell.angle_beta   90.00
_cell.angle_gamma   90.00
#
_symmetry.space_group_name_H-M   'P 1'
#
loop_
_entity.id
_entity.type
_entity.pdbx_description
1 polymer ?
#
loop_
_entity_poly.entity_id
_entity_poly.type
_entity_poly.pdbx_seq_one_letter_code
_entity_poly.pdbx_strand_id
1 'polypeptide(L)'
;MERCTVFAFLDADFITAIRHKLRELKRTARRQPHRSVLEVYSQERPTSHHALPPPHYFSEKVGVDCCVLYVPWAANFPLLDGFFFLNSNPMTLVGPRMTTANEHHTTTSTVRQFTECMAAYFYGWEELSQDMSWEIIYVQHADSTPLNDWQGCDVVNSDGVSEKENQKIAWFRKEKVRQYQLAISF
;
A
#
# COMPACT_ATOMS: atom_id res chain seq x y z
N MET A 1 8.13 -3.83 16.84
CA MET A 1 7.95 -2.36 16.81
C MET A 1 7.12 -1.94 15.61
N GLU A 2 7.40 -2.44 14.40
CA GLU A 2 6.71 -2.09 13.14
C GLU A 2 5.18 -2.34 13.13
N ARG A 3 4.72 -3.50 13.63
CA ARG A 3 3.27 -3.81 13.70
C ARG A 3 2.48 -2.87 14.61
N CYS A 4 3.07 -2.40 15.71
CA CYS A 4 2.40 -1.47 16.62
C CYS A 4 2.13 -0.12 15.93
N THR A 5 2.98 0.28 14.99
CA THR A 5 2.81 1.50 14.20
C THR A 5 1.66 1.42 13.19
N VAL A 6 1.40 0.24 12.61
CA VAL A 6 0.31 0.08 11.62
C VAL A 6 -1.05 0.30 12.29
N PHE A 7 -1.22 -0.12 13.54
CA PHE A 7 -2.47 0.09 14.29
C PHE A 7 -2.75 1.56 14.60
N ALA A 8 -1.76 2.46 14.51
CA ALA A 8 -1.99 3.90 14.66
C ALA A 8 -2.98 4.44 13.61
N PHE A 9 -3.14 3.79 12.46
CA PHE A 9 -4.13 4.18 11.45
C PHE A 9 -5.59 3.97 11.89
N LEU A 10 -5.84 3.22 12.98
CA LEU A 10 -7.15 3.13 13.62
C LEU A 10 -7.49 4.34 14.50
N ASP A 11 -6.50 5.17 14.82
CA ASP A 11 -6.65 6.31 15.71
C ASP A 11 -7.04 7.59 14.94
N ALA A 12 -8.09 8.27 15.39
CA ALA A 12 -8.61 9.45 14.71
C ALA A 12 -7.66 10.64 14.80
N ASP A 13 -7.01 10.82 15.94
CA ASP A 13 -6.10 11.92 16.19
C ASP A 13 -4.83 11.74 15.37
N PHE A 14 -4.33 10.50 15.27
CA PHE A 14 -3.24 10.13 14.39
C PHE A 14 -3.55 10.48 12.93
N ILE A 15 -4.66 10.00 12.37
CA ILE A 15 -5.06 10.31 10.98
C ILE A 15 -5.17 11.82 10.78
N THR A 16 -5.79 12.54 11.71
CA THR A 16 -5.93 14.00 11.66
C THR A 16 -4.56 14.69 11.66
N ALA A 17 -3.60 14.21 12.46
CA ALA A 17 -2.27 14.77 12.57
C ALA A 17 -1.39 14.51 11.34
N ILE A 18 -1.59 13.38 10.63
CA ILE A 18 -0.74 12.99 9.49
C ILE A 18 -1.29 13.41 8.13
N ARG A 19 -2.60 13.63 7.99
CA ARG A 19 -3.22 13.80 6.66
C ARG A 19 -2.68 14.97 5.83
N HIS A 20 -2.19 16.03 6.49
CA HIS A 20 -1.56 17.18 5.82
C HIS A 20 -0.02 17.10 5.79
N LYS A 21 0.57 16.04 6.35
CA LYS A 21 2.02 15.78 6.35
C LYS A 21 2.45 14.80 5.25
N LEU A 22 1.50 14.18 4.56
CA LEU A 22 1.76 13.27 3.44
C LEU A 22 2.38 14.03 2.27
N ARG A 23 3.63 13.73 1.95
CA ARG A 23 4.35 14.30 0.81
C ARG A 23 4.34 13.32 -0.35
N GLU A 24 3.75 13.71 -1.48
CA GLU A 24 3.77 12.88 -2.69
C GLU A 24 5.19 12.73 -3.23
N LEU A 25 5.63 11.48 -3.43
CA LEU A 25 6.88 11.12 -4.10
C LEU A 25 6.64 11.13 -5.61
N LYS A 26 6.91 12.27 -6.24
CA LYS A 26 6.65 12.45 -7.67
C LYS A 26 7.75 11.82 -8.51
N ARG A 27 7.36 10.94 -9.44
CA ARG A 27 8.27 10.40 -10.46
C ARG A 27 8.50 11.35 -11.62
N THR A 28 7.46 12.04 -12.08
CA THR A 28 7.50 12.90 -13.26
C THR A 28 6.89 14.26 -12.96
N ALA A 29 7.56 15.33 -13.40
CA ALA A 29 7.02 16.69 -13.29
C ALA A 29 5.66 16.88 -14.01
N ARG A 30 5.32 15.98 -14.94
CA ARG A 30 4.07 16.02 -15.72
C ARG A 30 2.85 15.49 -14.96
N ARG A 31 3.02 14.72 -13.88
CA ARG A 31 1.88 14.18 -13.12
C ARG A 31 1.30 15.30 -12.27
N GLN A 32 0.00 15.56 -12.43
CA GLN A 32 -0.68 16.59 -11.65
C GLN A 32 -0.55 16.28 -10.15
N PRO A 33 -0.37 17.32 -9.30
CA PRO A 33 -0.39 17.15 -7.86
C PRO A 33 -1.65 16.39 -7.44
N HIS A 34 -1.48 15.36 -6.61
CA HIS A 34 -2.58 14.56 -6.11
C HIS A 34 -2.63 14.61 -4.59
N ARG A 35 -3.78 15.04 -4.05
CA ARG A 35 -4.04 14.95 -2.61
C ARG A 35 -4.37 13.51 -2.26
N SER A 36 -3.70 12.98 -1.23
CA SER A 36 -3.96 11.61 -0.78
C SER A 36 -5.42 11.43 -0.42
N VAL A 37 -5.96 10.24 -0.68
CA VAL A 37 -7.32 9.89 -0.23
C VAL A 37 -7.45 9.96 1.29
N LEU A 38 -6.36 9.81 2.07
CA LEU A 38 -6.38 10.05 3.51
C LEU A 38 -6.58 11.52 3.88
N GLU A 39 -6.15 12.46 3.03
CA GLU A 39 -6.43 13.88 3.23
C GLU A 39 -7.90 14.19 2.94
N VAL A 40 -8.41 13.67 1.82
CA VAL A 40 -9.75 14.00 1.32
C VAL A 40 -10.85 13.24 2.08
N TYR A 41 -10.66 11.96 2.34
CA TYR A 41 -11.64 11.04 2.93
C TYR A 41 -11.25 10.62 4.36
N SER A 42 -10.58 11.49 5.12
CA SER A 42 -10.13 11.19 6.51
C SER A 42 -11.22 10.68 7.46
N GLN A 43 -12.50 11.00 7.20
CA GLN A 43 -13.63 10.51 7.98
C GLN A 43 -13.96 9.03 7.73
N GLU A 44 -13.54 8.49 6.58
CA GLU A 44 -13.69 7.07 6.19
C GLU A 44 -12.49 6.23 6.61
N ARG A 45 -11.68 6.73 7.56
CA ARG A 45 -10.55 6.00 8.14
C ARG A 45 -10.97 4.60 8.64
N PRO A 46 -10.04 3.65 8.74
CA PRO A 46 -10.37 2.38 9.35
C PRO A 46 -10.75 2.56 10.83
N THR A 47 -11.77 1.83 11.26
CA THR A 47 -12.30 1.86 12.64
C THR A 47 -12.24 0.49 13.32
N SER A 48 -12.04 -0.56 12.53
CA SER A 48 -11.81 -1.92 12.97
C SER A 48 -10.62 -2.50 12.21
N HIS A 49 -10.13 -3.66 12.65
CA HIS A 49 -9.09 -4.40 11.97
C HIS A 49 -9.51 -5.84 11.71
N HIS A 50 -8.97 -6.42 10.64
CA HIS A 50 -9.12 -7.82 10.32
C HIS A 50 -7.74 -8.44 10.10
N ALA A 51 -7.41 -9.43 10.91
CA ALA A 51 -6.11 -10.07 10.83
C ALA A 51 -6.12 -11.13 9.71
N LEU A 52 -5.14 -11.06 8.81
CA LEU A 52 -5.03 -11.96 7.67
C LEU A 52 -4.01 -13.07 7.96
N PRO A 53 -4.44 -14.31 8.27
CA PRO A 53 -3.53 -15.45 8.34
C PRO A 53 -2.89 -15.72 6.97
N PRO A 54 -1.76 -16.45 6.91
CA PRO A 54 -1.11 -16.76 5.64
C PRO A 54 -2.08 -17.38 4.61
N PRO A 55 -1.91 -17.10 3.29
CA PRO A 55 -2.90 -17.49 2.28
C PRO A 55 -3.22 -18.99 2.22
N HIS A 56 -2.26 -19.86 2.56
CA HIS A 56 -2.46 -21.32 2.58
C HIS A 56 -3.34 -21.82 3.74
N TYR A 57 -3.61 -20.98 4.75
CA TYR A 57 -4.60 -21.26 5.80
C TYR A 57 -5.99 -20.69 5.46
N PHE A 58 -6.12 -19.96 4.35
CA PHE A 58 -7.39 -19.34 3.95
C PHE A 58 -8.24 -20.36 3.20
N SER A 59 -9.29 -20.88 3.85
CA SER A 59 -10.24 -21.81 3.22
C SER A 59 -11.39 -21.10 2.51
N GLU A 60 -11.75 -19.90 2.95
CA GLU A 60 -12.86 -19.11 2.41
C GLU A 60 -12.39 -17.68 2.19
N LYS A 61 -12.58 -17.15 0.98
CA LYS A 61 -12.26 -15.75 0.68
C LYS A 61 -13.22 -14.84 1.46
N VAL A 62 -12.83 -13.59 1.67
CA VAL A 62 -13.66 -12.57 2.30
C VAL A 62 -14.08 -11.50 1.30
N GLY A 63 -15.16 -10.79 1.63
CA GLY A 63 -15.50 -9.55 0.92
C GLY A 63 -14.46 -8.46 1.19
N VAL A 64 -14.38 -7.50 0.28
CA VAL A 64 -13.63 -6.27 0.52
C VAL A 64 -14.53 -5.31 1.29
N ASP A 65 -14.17 -5.06 2.55
CA ASP A 65 -14.85 -4.10 3.39
C ASP A 65 -14.06 -2.79 3.45
N CYS A 66 -14.74 -1.67 3.21
CA CYS A 66 -14.18 -0.35 3.43
C CYS A 66 -14.07 -0.05 4.92
N CYS A 67 -13.13 0.82 5.28
CA CYS A 67 -12.90 1.24 6.68
C CYS A 67 -12.48 0.09 7.62
N VAL A 68 -11.92 -0.99 7.07
CA VAL A 68 -11.29 -2.09 7.81
C VAL A 68 -9.79 -2.12 7.53
N LEU A 69 -8.98 -2.11 8.59
CA LEU A 69 -7.53 -2.29 8.51
C LEU A 69 -7.18 -3.79 8.46
N TYR A 70 -6.76 -4.25 7.29
CA TYR A 70 -6.26 -5.61 7.10
C TYR A 70 -4.79 -5.71 7.52
N VAL A 71 -4.51 -6.60 8.47
CA VAL A 71 -3.17 -6.78 9.06
C VAL A 71 -2.66 -8.20 8.82
N PRO A 72 -1.66 -8.38 7.95
CA PRO A 72 -1.06 -9.69 7.67
C PRO A 72 -0.33 -10.31 8.88
N TRP A 73 -0.53 -11.61 9.11
CA TRP A 73 0.18 -12.37 10.13
C TRP A 73 1.61 -12.71 9.74
N ALA A 74 1.88 -12.82 8.44
CA ALA A 74 3.23 -13.07 7.94
C ALA A 74 4.12 -11.86 8.25
N ALA A 75 5.30 -12.09 8.84
CA ALA A 75 6.27 -11.02 9.08
C ALA A 75 6.83 -10.46 7.76
N ASN A 76 6.96 -11.31 6.74
CA ASN A 76 7.47 -10.94 5.41
C ASN A 76 6.33 -10.84 4.40
N PHE A 77 5.20 -10.24 4.80
CA PHE A 77 4.11 -10.02 3.87
C PHE A 77 4.58 -9.12 2.71
N PRO A 78 4.29 -9.47 1.45
CA PRO A 78 4.82 -8.73 0.32
C PRO A 78 4.28 -7.31 0.28
N LEU A 79 5.14 -6.38 -0.15
CA LEU A 79 4.87 -4.98 -0.48
C LEU A 79 4.49 -4.04 0.69
N LEU A 80 3.61 -4.44 1.61
CA LEU A 80 2.95 -3.58 2.61
C LEU A 80 2.94 -4.21 4.02
N ASP A 81 2.91 -3.39 5.08
CA ASP A 81 2.83 -3.88 6.46
C ASP A 81 1.39 -3.97 6.99
N GLY A 82 0.46 -3.38 6.25
CA GLY A 82 -0.99 -3.43 6.44
C GLY A 82 -1.65 -2.64 5.32
N PHE A 83 -2.97 -2.76 5.18
CA PHE A 83 -3.71 -2.00 4.18
C PHE A 83 -5.19 -1.87 4.53
N PHE A 84 -5.85 -0.90 3.95
CA PHE A 84 -7.30 -0.71 4.06
C PHE A 84 -7.86 -0.12 2.77
N PHE A 85 -9.18 -0.17 2.63
CA PHE A 85 -9.89 0.39 1.48
C PHE A 85 -10.73 1.58 1.92
N LEU A 86 -10.67 2.65 1.12
CA LEU A 86 -11.52 3.83 1.27
C LEU A 86 -12.52 3.88 0.12
N ASN A 87 -13.76 4.25 0.42
CA ASN A 87 -14.86 4.35 -0.54
C ASN A 87 -14.79 5.67 -1.32
N SER A 88 -13.64 5.90 -1.94
CA SER A 88 -13.36 6.99 -2.86
C SER A 88 -13.84 6.64 -4.28
N ASN A 89 -13.80 7.62 -5.21
CA ASN A 89 -14.12 7.38 -6.61
C ASN A 89 -12.90 7.66 -7.52
N PRO A 90 -12.21 6.63 -8.02
CA PRO A 90 -12.45 5.20 -7.78
C PRO A 90 -12.02 4.77 -6.37
N MET A 91 -12.48 3.59 -5.92
CA MET A 91 -12.08 3.00 -4.63
C MET A 91 -10.56 2.95 -4.53
N THR A 92 -10.02 3.19 -3.33
CA THR A 92 -8.57 3.29 -3.15
C THR A 92 -8.07 2.34 -2.07
N LEU A 93 -7.11 1.49 -2.43
CA LEU A 93 -6.30 0.73 -1.49
C LEU A 93 -5.22 1.68 -0.93
N VAL A 94 -5.17 1.81 0.38
CA VAL A 94 -4.12 2.56 1.08
C VAL A 94 -3.28 1.57 1.87
N GLY A 95 -1.99 1.53 1.56
CA GLY A 95 -1.04 0.60 2.17
C GLY A 95 0.11 1.32 2.87
N PRO A 96 0.10 1.41 4.20
CA PRO A 96 1.27 1.79 4.97
C PRO A 96 2.40 0.78 4.79
N ARG A 97 3.60 1.28 4.54
CA ARG A 97 4.85 0.52 4.55
C ARG A 97 5.82 1.18 5.50
N MET A 98 6.13 0.49 6.59
CA MET A 98 7.07 0.91 7.61
C MET A 98 8.48 0.73 7.10
N THR A 99 9.32 1.74 7.28
CA THR A 99 10.72 1.63 6.89
C THR A 99 11.64 2.58 7.63
N THR A 100 12.88 2.14 7.84
CA THR A 100 14.02 2.96 8.26
C THR A 100 14.99 3.26 7.12
N ALA A 101 14.85 2.57 5.97
CA ALA A 101 15.69 2.75 4.81
C ALA A 101 15.27 3.98 4.00
N ASN A 102 16.24 4.60 3.34
CA ASN A 102 16.07 5.75 2.45
C ASN A 102 15.83 5.36 0.99
N GLU A 103 15.82 4.07 0.67
CA GLU A 103 15.48 3.51 -0.64
C GLU A 103 14.94 2.09 -0.46
N HIS A 104 13.97 1.73 -1.29
CA HIS A 104 13.46 0.37 -1.41
C HIS A 104 13.41 -0.08 -2.85
N HIS A 105 14.29 -1.03 -3.16
CA HIS A 105 14.13 -1.90 -4.31
C HIS A 105 12.87 -2.74 -4.10
N THR A 106 11.79 -2.35 -4.75
CA THR A 106 10.64 -3.24 -4.94
C THR A 106 10.81 -3.90 -6.29
N THR A 107 10.72 -5.21 -6.34
CA THR A 107 10.78 -5.95 -7.60
C THR A 107 9.38 -6.18 -8.15
N THR A 108 9.29 -6.47 -9.45
CA THR A 108 8.02 -6.92 -10.07
C THR A 108 7.49 -8.19 -9.38
N SER A 109 8.38 -9.08 -8.94
CA SER A 109 8.01 -10.29 -8.20
C SER A 109 7.34 -9.99 -6.86
N THR A 110 7.78 -8.99 -6.10
CA THR A 110 7.13 -8.60 -4.83
C THR A 110 5.73 -8.04 -5.08
N VAL A 111 5.54 -7.20 -6.10
CA VAL A 111 4.22 -6.66 -6.44
C VAL A 111 3.29 -7.79 -6.90
N ARG A 112 3.80 -8.75 -7.69
CA ARG A 112 3.06 -9.94 -8.12
C ARG A 112 2.61 -10.79 -6.94
N GLN A 113 3.53 -11.12 -6.03
CA GLN A 113 3.22 -11.90 -4.81
C GLN A 113 2.16 -11.21 -3.96
N PHE A 114 2.21 -9.87 -3.86
CA PHE A 114 1.15 -9.12 -3.18
C PHE A 114 -0.20 -9.30 -3.88
N THR A 115 -0.27 -9.16 -5.21
CA THR A 115 -1.53 -9.35 -5.96
C THR A 115 -2.05 -10.79 -5.88
N GLU A 116 -1.18 -11.80 -5.87
CA GLU A 116 -1.54 -13.20 -5.68
C GLU A 116 -2.12 -13.44 -4.28
N CYS A 117 -1.52 -12.85 -3.24
CA CYS A 117 -2.07 -12.89 -1.88
C CYS A 117 -3.45 -12.24 -1.82
N MET A 118 -3.64 -11.07 -2.46
CA MET A 118 -4.95 -10.42 -2.49
C MET A 118 -6.00 -11.27 -3.21
N ALA A 119 -5.64 -11.91 -4.32
CA ALA A 119 -6.52 -12.84 -5.03
C ALA A 119 -6.89 -14.07 -4.20
N ALA A 120 -6.00 -14.51 -3.30
CA ALA A 120 -6.27 -15.60 -2.37
C ALA A 120 -7.21 -15.16 -1.23
N TYR A 121 -7.10 -13.91 -0.74
CA TYR A 121 -7.93 -13.41 0.35
C TYR A 121 -9.31 -12.93 -0.08
N PHE A 122 -9.43 -12.25 -1.21
CA PHE A 122 -10.64 -11.48 -1.55
C PHE A 122 -11.41 -12.06 -2.74
N TYR A 123 -12.74 -12.13 -2.60
CA TYR A 123 -13.63 -12.41 -3.73
C TYR A 123 -13.59 -11.28 -4.76
N GLY A 124 -13.56 -11.63 -6.05
CA GLY A 124 -13.61 -10.65 -7.14
C GLY A 124 -12.39 -9.74 -7.27
N TRP A 125 -11.26 -10.05 -6.60
CA TRP A 125 -10.07 -9.20 -6.60
C TRP A 125 -9.56 -8.84 -8.01
N GLU A 126 -9.55 -9.79 -8.95
CA GLU A 126 -9.07 -9.57 -10.31
C GLU A 126 -9.87 -8.50 -11.06
N GLU A 127 -11.18 -8.44 -10.85
CA GLU A 127 -12.05 -7.43 -11.44
C GLU A 127 -11.91 -6.11 -10.69
N LEU A 128 -12.00 -6.15 -9.35
CA LEU A 128 -11.93 -4.97 -8.50
C LEU A 128 -10.61 -4.19 -8.66
N SER A 129 -9.49 -4.91 -8.78
CA SER A 129 -8.16 -4.30 -8.86
C SER A 129 -7.89 -3.52 -10.15
N GLN A 130 -8.69 -3.74 -11.21
CA GLN A 130 -8.54 -3.03 -12.48
C GLN A 130 -9.04 -1.59 -12.41
N ASP A 131 -10.11 -1.38 -11.64
CA ASP A 131 -10.79 -0.09 -11.53
C ASP A 131 -10.34 0.74 -10.33
N MET A 132 -9.66 0.13 -9.36
CA MET A 132 -9.24 0.80 -8.14
C MET A 132 -7.90 1.56 -8.27
N SER A 133 -7.71 2.57 -7.41
CA SER A 133 -6.44 3.29 -7.24
C SER A 133 -5.67 2.76 -6.03
N TRP A 134 -4.34 2.93 -6.04
CA TRP A 134 -3.46 2.46 -4.96
C TRP A 134 -2.61 3.61 -4.44
N GLU A 135 -2.59 3.79 -3.12
CA GLU A 135 -1.69 4.72 -2.43
C GLU A 135 -0.79 3.95 -1.47
N ILE A 136 0.53 4.04 -1.65
CA ILE A 136 1.51 3.50 -0.72
C ILE A 136 2.09 4.63 0.11
N ILE A 137 2.06 4.47 1.44
CA ILE A 137 2.60 5.47 2.38
C ILE A 137 3.84 4.88 3.04
N TYR A 138 5.01 5.39 2.68
CA TYR A 138 6.26 5.05 3.33
C TYR A 138 6.37 5.83 4.64
N VAL A 139 6.20 5.12 5.75
CA VAL A 139 6.24 5.67 7.11
C VAL A 139 7.66 5.48 7.65
N GLN A 140 8.33 6.60 7.93
CA GLN A 140 9.69 6.65 8.45
C GLN A 140 9.73 7.35 9.80
N HIS A 141 10.71 6.97 10.64
CA HIS A 141 11.03 7.78 11.81
C HIS A 141 11.53 9.15 11.38
N ALA A 142 11.21 10.22 12.12
CA ALA A 142 11.62 11.58 11.79
C ALA A 142 13.15 11.76 11.74
N ASP A 143 13.88 10.94 12.50
CA ASP A 143 15.35 10.94 12.51
C ASP A 143 15.97 10.09 11.37
N SER A 144 15.15 9.34 10.62
CA SER A 144 15.63 8.59 9.46
C SER A 144 15.87 9.52 8.27
N THR A 145 16.82 9.15 7.41
CA THR A 145 17.02 9.85 6.14
C THR A 145 15.74 9.82 5.31
N PRO A 146 15.14 10.98 4.99
CA PRO A 146 13.84 11.01 4.31
C PRO A 146 13.89 10.40 2.92
N LEU A 147 12.87 9.62 2.60
CA LEU A 147 12.62 9.14 1.25
C LEU A 147 12.19 10.34 0.38
N ASN A 148 13.05 10.73 -0.56
CA ASN A 148 12.78 11.90 -1.43
C ASN A 148 12.29 11.50 -2.82
N ASP A 149 12.67 10.30 -3.27
CA ASP A 149 12.46 9.85 -4.64
C ASP A 149 11.31 8.85 -4.74
N TRP A 150 10.69 8.81 -5.91
CA TRP A 150 9.68 7.81 -6.23
C TRP A 150 10.30 6.41 -6.30
N GLN A 151 9.67 5.43 -5.64
CA GLN A 151 10.22 4.09 -5.51
C GLN A 151 9.84 3.20 -6.69
N GLY A 152 10.87 2.83 -7.45
CA GLY A 152 10.85 2.00 -8.64
C GLY A 152 10.22 0.62 -8.49
N CYS A 153 10.00 -0.01 -9.64
CA CYS A 153 9.85 -1.46 -9.73
C CYS A 153 11.03 -1.99 -10.55
N ASP A 154 11.92 -2.76 -9.93
CA ASP A 154 12.99 -3.43 -10.66
C ASP A 154 12.41 -4.64 -11.38
N VAL A 155 12.64 -4.71 -12.69
CA VAL A 155 12.22 -5.85 -13.52
C VAL A 155 13.24 -6.96 -13.32
N VAL A 156 12.82 -8.02 -12.62
CA VAL A 156 13.64 -9.21 -12.41
C VAL A 156 13.04 -10.33 -13.25
N ASN A 157 13.85 -10.91 -14.13
CA ASN A 157 13.48 -12.12 -14.86
C ASN A 157 13.50 -13.30 -13.88
N SER A 158 12.33 -13.59 -13.28
CA SER A 158 12.11 -14.79 -12.50
C SER A 158 11.66 -15.93 -13.40
N ASP A 159 12.11 -17.15 -13.11
CA ASP A 159 11.66 -18.36 -13.81
C ASP A 159 10.12 -18.43 -13.81
N GLY A 160 9.54 -18.63 -14.99
CA GLY A 160 8.10 -18.82 -15.18
C GLY A 160 7.26 -17.57 -15.47
N VAL A 161 7.85 -16.37 -15.54
CA VAL A 161 7.12 -15.13 -15.89
C VAL A 161 7.62 -14.51 -17.18
N SER A 162 6.69 -14.13 -18.04
CA SER A 162 7.04 -13.48 -19.31
C SER A 162 7.51 -12.05 -19.09
N GLU A 163 8.48 -11.59 -19.90
CA GLU A 163 8.92 -10.20 -19.93
C GLU A 163 7.74 -9.20 -20.05
N LYS A 164 6.72 -9.57 -20.84
CA LYS A 164 5.49 -8.78 -21.02
C LYS A 164 4.72 -8.59 -19.72
N GLU A 165 4.66 -9.60 -18.86
CA GLU A 165 3.96 -9.52 -17.58
C GLU A 165 4.73 -8.66 -16.59
N ASN A 166 6.05 -8.81 -16.52
CA ASN A 166 6.93 -7.94 -15.75
C ASN A 166 6.76 -6.46 -16.16
N GLN A 167 6.72 -6.19 -17.46
CA GLN A 167 6.48 -4.84 -17.98
C GLN A 167 5.10 -4.29 -17.60
N LYS A 168 4.05 -5.13 -17.60
CA LYS A 168 2.71 -4.73 -17.14
C LYS A 168 2.71 -4.34 -15.67
N ILE A 169 3.37 -5.13 -14.81
CA ILE A 169 3.48 -4.84 -13.37
C ILE A 169 4.24 -3.54 -13.13
N ALA A 170 5.38 -3.35 -13.83
CA ALA A 170 6.17 -2.13 -13.74
C ALA A 170 5.35 -0.91 -14.22
N TRP A 171 4.60 -1.04 -15.31
CA TRP A 171 3.70 0.00 -15.80
C TRP A 171 2.57 0.31 -14.81
N PHE A 172 1.95 -0.72 -14.23
CA PHE A 172 0.91 -0.56 -13.21
C PHE A 172 1.42 0.24 -12.01
N ARG A 173 2.56 -0.18 -11.44
CA ARG A 173 3.19 0.56 -10.32
C ARG A 173 3.50 2.01 -10.70
N LYS A 174 3.89 2.24 -11.95
CA LYS A 174 4.27 3.55 -12.46
C LYS A 174 3.08 4.50 -12.67
N GLU A 175 1.97 4.00 -13.21
CA GLU A 175 0.86 4.84 -13.67
C GLU A 175 -0.35 4.83 -12.71
N LYS A 176 -0.57 3.72 -12.00
CA LYS A 176 -1.75 3.53 -11.13
C LYS A 176 -1.45 3.67 -9.64
N VAL A 177 -0.21 3.43 -9.22
CA VAL A 177 0.18 3.61 -7.81
C VAL A 177 0.68 5.04 -7.56
N ARG A 178 0.14 5.68 -6.54
CA ARG A 178 0.63 6.92 -5.95
C ARG A 178 1.44 6.58 -4.70
N GLN A 179 2.49 7.34 -4.45
CA GLN A 179 3.42 7.07 -3.36
C GLN A 179 3.59 8.31 -2.52
N TYR A 180 3.60 8.14 -1.21
CA TYR A 180 3.72 9.21 -0.24
C TYR A 180 4.80 8.88 0.77
N GLN A 181 5.52 9.89 1.23
CA GLN A 181 6.38 9.82 2.38
C GLN A 181 5.68 10.46 3.57
N LEU A 182 5.86 9.84 4.74
CA LEU A 182 5.39 10.32 6.03
C LEU A 182 6.50 10.15 7.07
N ALA A 183 6.99 11.25 7.62
CA ALA A 183 7.87 11.23 8.78
C ALA A 183 7.04 11.34 10.07
N ILE A 184 7.29 10.44 11.02
CA ILE A 184 6.66 10.45 12.35
C ILE A 184 7.72 10.52 13.45
N SER A 185 7.46 11.34 14.46
CA SER A 185 8.20 11.36 15.72
C SER A 185 7.33 10.64 16.74
N PHE A 186 7.84 9.57 17.37
CA PHE A 186 7.15 8.92 18.48
C PHE A 186 7.43 9.63 19.80
#